data_AF-A0A942YPT2-F1
#
_entry.id   AF-A0A942YPT2-F1
#
_cell.length_a   1.000
_cell.length_b   1.000
_cell.length_c   1.000
_cell.angle_alpha   90.00
_cell.angle_beta   90.00
_cell.angle_gamma   90.00
#
_symmetry.space_group_name_H-M   'P 1'
#
loop_
_entity.id
_entity.type
_entity.pdbx_description
1 polymer ?
#
loop_
_entity_poly.entity_id
_entity_poly.type
_entity_poly.pdbx_seq_one_letter_code
_entity_poly.pdbx_strand_id
1 'polypeptide(L)'
;MGQETTFKEGLRIYFTLVKNGYISSKEEEGVLYFSDARIREFVRMCATQSGTEILEAAENIHLVTAGSGSLFDTPYHLLKEKIGFQNQDEFHLLCLIALVYLAEVDGNLVIQSSAERDGISYTKLAKEIDRVLEEWQEKMKENPKWEEQWGINIKTAAELYLNKNLRDEKVSRLVPSFRTKWGIIHKVMTFLKDQKLVRFFESSGNFLVYPTDILYERLEFAYREDTRYENIKKLILTAKGDL
;
A
#
# COMPACT_ATOMS: atom_id res chain seq x y z
N MET A 1 -10.02 -17.42 -33.64
CA MET A 1 -10.52 -17.98 -32.37
C MET A 1 -12.03 -17.84 -32.32
N GLY A 2 -12.74 -18.92 -31.97
CA GLY A 2 -14.20 -18.91 -31.81
C GLY A 2 -14.65 -18.14 -30.55
N GLN A 3 -15.93 -17.82 -30.48
CA GLN A 3 -16.51 -17.03 -29.38
C GLN A 3 -16.39 -17.76 -28.03
N GLU A 4 -16.65 -19.07 -28.01
CA GLU A 4 -16.53 -19.93 -26.82
C GLU A 4 -15.09 -19.97 -26.25
N THR A 5 -14.09 -20.08 -27.13
CA THR A 5 -12.67 -20.05 -26.71
C THR A 5 -12.30 -18.70 -26.11
N THR A 6 -12.80 -17.60 -26.67
CA THR A 6 -12.56 -16.24 -26.16
C THR A 6 -13.09 -16.09 -24.73
N PHE A 7 -14.31 -16.59 -24.47
CA PHE A 7 -14.92 -16.55 -23.14
C PHE A 7 -14.13 -17.35 -22.10
N LYS A 8 -13.76 -18.59 -22.45
CA LYS A 8 -13.02 -19.47 -21.53
C LYS A 8 -11.67 -18.86 -21.14
N GLU A 9 -10.92 -18.36 -22.11
CA GLU A 9 -9.61 -17.75 -21.86
C GLU A 9 -9.73 -16.42 -21.11
N GLY A 10 -10.70 -15.59 -21.47
CA GLY A 10 -10.97 -14.35 -20.74
C GLY A 10 -11.36 -14.59 -19.27
N LEU A 11 -12.20 -15.58 -18.99
CA LEU A 11 -12.53 -15.96 -17.61
C LEU A 11 -11.31 -16.48 -16.85
N ARG A 12 -10.47 -17.30 -17.49
CA ARG A 12 -9.21 -17.80 -16.90
C ARG A 12 -8.34 -16.63 -16.46
N ILE A 13 -8.07 -15.69 -17.35
CA ILE A 13 -7.26 -14.49 -17.06
C ILE A 13 -7.89 -13.68 -15.92
N TYR A 14 -9.20 -13.43 -15.99
CA TYR A 14 -9.90 -12.66 -14.97
C TYR A 14 -9.84 -13.31 -13.57
N PHE A 15 -10.07 -14.62 -13.46
CA PHE A 15 -9.98 -15.29 -12.16
C PHE A 15 -8.54 -15.41 -11.64
N THR A 16 -7.54 -15.51 -12.53
CA THR A 16 -6.13 -15.39 -12.14
C THR A 16 -5.85 -14.00 -11.55
N LEU A 17 -6.38 -12.94 -12.16
CA LEU A 17 -6.31 -11.57 -11.63
C LEU A 17 -7.01 -11.44 -10.28
N VAL A 18 -8.21 -11.99 -10.10
CA VAL A 18 -8.92 -11.99 -8.80
C VAL A 18 -8.09 -12.68 -7.71
N LYS A 19 -7.42 -13.78 -8.03
CA LYS A 19 -6.62 -14.55 -7.08
C LYS A 19 -5.31 -13.85 -6.71
N ASN A 20 -4.62 -13.27 -7.69
CA ASN A 20 -3.26 -12.79 -7.53
C ASN A 20 -3.14 -11.26 -7.42
N GLY A 21 -4.16 -10.52 -7.83
CA GLY A 21 -4.19 -9.06 -7.94
C GLY A 21 -3.42 -8.49 -9.15
N TYR A 22 -2.58 -9.30 -9.80
CA TYR A 22 -1.86 -8.93 -11.02
C TYR A 22 -1.44 -10.18 -11.81
N ILE A 23 -1.09 -9.99 -13.08
CA ILE A 23 -0.49 -10.97 -14.00
C ILE A 23 0.67 -10.31 -14.73
N SER A 24 1.81 -10.98 -14.86
CA SER A 24 2.93 -10.43 -15.64
C SER A 24 2.64 -10.54 -17.14
N SER A 25 2.99 -9.49 -17.90
CA SER A 25 2.93 -9.48 -19.37
C SER A 25 3.77 -10.59 -20.02
N LYS A 26 4.71 -11.18 -19.28
CA LYS A 26 5.60 -12.27 -19.73
C LYS A 26 5.03 -13.67 -19.46
N GLU A 27 3.99 -13.78 -18.65
CA GLU A 27 3.29 -15.04 -18.39
C GLU A 27 2.31 -15.38 -19.53
N GLU A 28 1.95 -16.65 -19.67
CA GLU A 28 1.05 -17.12 -20.74
C GLU A 28 -0.25 -16.31 -20.80
N GLU A 29 -0.89 -16.11 -19.65
CA GLU A 29 -2.10 -15.31 -19.51
C GLU A 29 -1.91 -13.85 -19.92
N GLY A 30 -0.77 -13.24 -19.57
CA GLY A 30 -0.46 -11.86 -19.92
C GLY A 30 -0.21 -11.69 -21.41
N VAL A 31 0.59 -12.58 -22.01
CA VAL A 31 0.83 -12.61 -23.45
C VAL A 31 -0.49 -12.75 -24.20
N LEU A 32 -1.36 -13.66 -23.76
CA LEU A 32 -2.67 -13.88 -24.38
C LEU A 32 -3.58 -12.65 -24.28
N TYR A 33 -3.63 -12.01 -23.11
CA TYR A 33 -4.41 -10.79 -22.88
C TYR A 33 -4.02 -9.66 -23.84
N PHE A 34 -2.72 -9.41 -24.02
CA PHE A 34 -2.25 -8.34 -24.92
C PHE A 34 -2.44 -8.72 -26.40
N SER A 35 -2.32 -10.00 -26.74
CA SER A 35 -2.37 -10.49 -28.12
C SER A 35 -3.77 -10.55 -28.74
N ASP A 36 -4.85 -10.68 -27.96
CA ASP A 36 -6.23 -10.71 -28.49
C ASP A 36 -7.13 -9.62 -27.87
N ALA A 37 -7.56 -8.67 -28.71
CA ALA A 37 -8.41 -7.56 -28.30
C ALA A 37 -9.78 -7.98 -27.73
N ARG A 38 -10.33 -9.12 -28.17
CA ARG A 38 -11.63 -9.62 -27.68
C ARG A 38 -11.51 -10.21 -26.29
N ILE A 39 -10.39 -10.89 -26.00
CA ILE A 39 -10.08 -11.38 -24.65
C ILE A 39 -9.92 -10.18 -23.72
N ARG A 40 -9.14 -9.18 -24.12
CA ARG A 40 -8.94 -7.96 -23.35
C ARG A 40 -10.24 -7.24 -23.03
N GLU A 41 -11.10 -7.03 -24.04
CA GLU A 41 -12.41 -6.40 -23.85
C GLU A 41 -13.29 -7.21 -22.90
N PHE A 42 -13.31 -8.54 -23.05
CA PHE A 42 -14.07 -9.41 -22.17
C PHE A 42 -13.60 -9.34 -20.71
N VAL A 43 -12.29 -9.37 -20.47
CA VAL A 43 -11.71 -9.24 -19.11
C VAL A 43 -12.04 -7.88 -18.51
N ARG A 44 -11.98 -6.79 -19.29
CA ARG A 44 -12.37 -5.44 -18.84
C ARG A 44 -13.85 -5.38 -18.47
N MET A 45 -14.73 -5.98 -19.28
CA MET A 45 -16.15 -6.10 -18.97
C MET A 45 -16.37 -6.85 -17.64
N CYS A 46 -15.69 -7.99 -17.42
CA CYS A 46 -15.77 -8.72 -16.16
C CYS A 46 -15.35 -7.84 -14.97
N ALA A 47 -14.24 -7.10 -15.09
CA ALA A 47 -13.78 -6.20 -14.06
C ALA A 47 -14.84 -5.13 -13.73
N THR A 48 -15.34 -4.41 -14.73
CA THR A 48 -16.39 -3.40 -14.55
C THR A 48 -17.64 -3.95 -13.86
N GLN A 49 -18.12 -5.12 -14.27
CA GLN A 49 -19.31 -5.75 -13.67
C GLN A 49 -19.11 -6.17 -12.20
N SER A 50 -17.87 -6.30 -11.75
CA SER A 50 -17.54 -6.65 -10.37
C SER A 50 -17.15 -5.46 -9.48
N GLY A 51 -17.22 -4.23 -10.01
CA GLY A 51 -16.75 -3.02 -9.31
C GLY A 51 -15.23 -2.93 -9.20
N THR A 52 -14.50 -3.57 -10.12
CA THR A 52 -13.05 -3.49 -10.23
C THR A 52 -12.65 -2.86 -11.57
N GLU A 53 -11.38 -2.49 -11.68
CA GLU A 53 -10.79 -1.94 -12.89
C GLU A 53 -9.49 -2.65 -13.25
N ILE A 54 -9.19 -2.64 -14.55
CA ILE A 54 -7.94 -3.18 -15.08
C ILE A 54 -6.99 -2.03 -15.35
N LEU A 55 -5.82 -2.07 -14.71
CA LEU A 55 -4.70 -1.20 -15.03
C LEU A 55 -3.68 -1.97 -15.87
N GLU A 56 -3.38 -1.47 -17.06
CA GLU A 56 -2.35 -2.03 -17.93
C GLU A 56 -1.05 -1.24 -17.73
N ALA A 57 -0.14 -1.78 -16.93
CA ALA A 57 1.20 -1.22 -16.78
C ALA A 57 2.18 -1.86 -17.78
N ALA A 58 3.42 -1.37 -17.80
CA ALA A 58 4.43 -1.83 -18.74
C ALA A 58 4.78 -3.31 -18.57
N GLU A 59 4.91 -3.78 -17.31
CA GLU A 59 5.34 -5.15 -17.03
C GLU A 59 4.19 -6.05 -16.57
N ASN A 60 3.09 -5.48 -16.03
CA ASN A 60 1.99 -6.25 -15.46
C ASN A 60 0.60 -5.68 -15.78
N ILE A 61 -0.39 -6.57 -15.78
CA ILE A 61 -1.82 -6.26 -15.78
C ILE A 61 -2.28 -6.34 -14.32
N HIS A 62 -2.94 -5.31 -13.81
CA HIS A 62 -3.44 -5.26 -12.44
C HIS A 62 -4.96 -5.30 -12.41
N LEU A 63 -5.50 -5.90 -11.36
CA LEU A 63 -6.89 -5.76 -10.97
C LEU A 63 -6.95 -4.99 -9.66
N VAL A 64 -7.60 -3.83 -9.68
CA VAL A 64 -7.79 -2.99 -8.49
C VAL A 64 -9.26 -2.65 -8.31
N THR A 65 -9.64 -2.21 -7.12
CA THR A 65 -11.01 -1.79 -6.82
C THR A 65 -11.29 -0.43 -7.43
N ALA A 66 -12.45 -0.24 -8.09
CA ALA A 66 -12.84 1.05 -8.66
C ALA A 66 -13.46 2.03 -7.63
N GLY A 67 -13.29 1.75 -6.32
CA GLY A 67 -13.90 2.48 -5.21
C GLY A 67 -14.88 1.63 -4.41
N SER A 68 -15.94 2.25 -3.87
CA SER A 68 -16.96 1.58 -3.05
C SER A 68 -17.90 0.71 -3.89
N GLY A 69 -18.15 -0.52 -3.45
CA GLY A 69 -19.11 -1.42 -4.08
C GLY A 69 -18.47 -2.51 -4.95
N SER A 70 -17.17 -2.76 -4.78
CA SER A 70 -16.52 -3.93 -5.35
C SER A 70 -17.05 -5.19 -4.69
N LEU A 71 -17.32 -6.22 -5.49
CA LEU A 71 -17.67 -7.56 -4.97
C LEU A 71 -16.53 -8.18 -4.14
N PHE A 72 -15.32 -7.62 -4.25
CA PHE A 72 -14.11 -8.08 -3.57
C PHE A 72 -13.67 -7.15 -2.44
N ASP A 73 -14.51 -6.20 -2.02
CA ASP A 73 -14.24 -5.36 -0.86
C ASP A 73 -14.00 -6.25 0.37
N THR A 74 -12.81 -6.13 0.98
CA THR A 74 -12.49 -6.91 2.18
C THR A 74 -13.24 -6.31 3.37
N PRO A 75 -14.18 -7.04 3.99
CA PRO A 75 -14.90 -6.53 5.14
C PRO A 75 -13.96 -6.17 6.29
N TYR A 76 -14.30 -5.13 7.04
CA TYR A 76 -13.49 -4.63 8.16
C TYR A 76 -13.11 -5.72 9.18
N HIS A 77 -14.00 -6.69 9.45
CA HIS A 77 -13.72 -7.79 10.38
C HIS A 77 -12.63 -8.75 9.87
N LEU A 78 -12.60 -9.05 8.56
CA LEU A 78 -11.53 -9.87 7.98
C LEU A 78 -10.21 -9.12 7.96
N LEU A 79 -10.26 -7.81 7.69
CA LEU A 79 -9.07 -6.96 7.74
C LEU A 79 -8.50 -6.88 9.17
N LYS A 80 -9.39 -6.77 10.17
CA LYS A 80 -9.08 -6.83 11.59
C LYS A 80 -8.37 -8.12 11.98
N GLU A 81 -8.88 -9.27 11.51
CA GLU A 81 -8.26 -10.58 11.76
C GLU A 81 -6.88 -10.69 11.11
N LYS A 82 -6.76 -10.30 9.83
CA LYS A 82 -5.51 -10.40 9.07
C LYS A 82 -4.38 -9.53 9.64
N ILE A 83 -4.65 -8.27 9.96
CA ILE A 83 -3.61 -7.35 10.46
C ILE A 83 -3.49 -7.41 11.99
N GLY A 84 -4.57 -7.80 12.68
CA GLY A 84 -4.62 -7.94 14.14
C GLY A 84 -4.63 -6.61 14.88
N PHE A 85 -5.51 -5.68 14.50
CA PHE A 85 -5.86 -4.48 15.27
C PHE A 85 -7.14 -4.72 16.09
N GLN A 86 -7.41 -3.89 17.11
CA GLN A 86 -8.51 -4.10 18.06
C GLN A 86 -9.66 -3.12 17.85
N ASN A 87 -9.36 -1.89 17.45
CA ASN A 87 -10.32 -0.81 17.30
C ASN A 87 -9.98 0.05 16.07
N GLN A 88 -10.85 1.02 15.79
CA GLN A 88 -10.71 1.90 14.64
C GLN A 88 -9.49 2.82 14.75
N ASP A 89 -9.10 3.21 15.96
CA ASP A 89 -7.94 4.07 16.19
C ASP A 89 -6.62 3.38 15.81
N GLU A 90 -6.45 2.12 16.21
CA GLU A 90 -5.34 1.29 15.78
C GLU A 90 -5.33 1.10 14.26
N PHE A 91 -6.50 0.92 13.64
CA PHE A 91 -6.61 0.82 12.19
C PHE A 91 -6.16 2.12 11.49
N HIS A 92 -6.62 3.27 11.96
CA HIS A 92 -6.21 4.57 11.41
C HIS A 92 -4.69 4.80 11.54
N LEU A 93 -4.09 4.42 12.67
CA LEU A 93 -2.63 4.47 12.84
C LEU A 93 -1.90 3.59 11.80
N LEU A 94 -2.38 2.37 11.58
CA LEU A 94 -1.80 1.47 10.57
C LEU A 94 -1.90 2.06 9.16
N CYS A 95 -3.05 2.64 8.80
CA CYS A 95 -3.23 3.35 7.54
C CYS A 95 -2.27 4.53 7.39
N LEU A 96 -2.10 5.34 8.44
CA LEU A 96 -1.16 6.46 8.42
C LEU A 96 0.28 5.98 8.20
N ILE A 97 0.70 4.91 8.88
CA ILE A 97 2.04 4.33 8.70
C ILE A 97 2.22 3.81 7.27
N ALA A 98 1.20 3.19 6.70
CA ALA A 98 1.22 2.78 5.29
C ALA A 98 1.40 4.00 4.38
N LEU A 99 0.64 5.08 4.58
CA LEU A 99 0.73 6.30 3.80
C LEU A 99 2.11 6.97 3.88
N VAL A 100 2.71 7.03 5.07
CA VAL A 100 4.09 7.55 5.24
C VAL A 100 5.09 6.71 4.46
N TYR A 101 4.97 5.37 4.51
CA TYR A 101 5.81 4.49 3.70
C TYR A 101 5.60 4.70 2.21
N LEU A 102 4.35 4.80 1.74
CA LEU A 102 4.04 5.03 0.34
C LEU A 102 4.59 6.38 -0.15
N ALA A 103 4.47 7.45 0.64
CA ALA A 103 5.03 8.75 0.31
C ALA A 103 6.56 8.73 0.19
N GLU A 104 7.24 7.97 1.07
CA GLU A 104 8.69 7.76 1.00
C GLU A 104 9.10 7.00 -0.27
N VAL A 105 8.34 5.97 -0.65
CA VAL A 105 8.61 5.16 -1.85
C VAL A 105 8.34 5.93 -3.13
N ASP A 106 7.24 6.69 -3.17
CA ASP A 106 6.82 7.46 -4.35
C ASP A 106 7.78 8.64 -4.63
N GLY A 107 8.31 9.31 -3.61
CA GLY A 107 9.37 10.31 -3.79
C GLY A 107 10.61 9.75 -4.52
N ASN A 108 10.94 8.48 -4.26
CA ASN A 108 12.08 7.81 -4.90
C ASN A 108 11.83 7.43 -6.37
N LEU A 109 10.57 7.32 -6.82
CA LEU A 109 10.24 7.02 -8.22
C LEU A 109 10.73 8.09 -9.19
N VAL A 110 10.72 9.36 -8.76
CA VAL A 110 11.10 10.50 -9.60
C VAL A 110 12.61 10.54 -9.84
N ILE A 111 13.40 9.82 -9.02
CA ILE A 111 14.85 10.04 -8.91
C ILE A 111 15.69 8.84 -9.40
N GLN A 112 15.15 7.60 -9.43
CA GLN A 112 15.99 6.39 -9.60
C GLN A 112 15.46 5.33 -10.57
N SER A 113 16.39 4.68 -11.28
CA SER A 113 16.14 3.44 -12.04
C SER A 113 15.89 2.25 -11.11
N SER A 114 15.24 1.17 -11.59
CA SER A 114 14.92 0.00 -10.74
C SER A 114 16.14 -0.66 -10.07
N ALA A 115 17.34 -0.48 -10.63
CA ALA A 115 18.61 -0.97 -10.10
C ALA A 115 19.16 -0.11 -8.94
N GLU A 116 18.70 1.13 -8.79
CA GLU A 116 19.19 2.11 -7.80
C GLU A 116 18.26 2.25 -6.60
N ARG A 117 17.11 1.56 -6.61
CA ARG A 117 16.07 1.69 -5.58
C ARG A 117 16.52 1.12 -4.24
N ASP A 118 16.77 2.00 -3.29
CA ASP A 118 17.17 1.66 -1.93
C ASP A 118 16.01 1.14 -1.08
N GLY A 119 16.32 0.19 -0.20
CA GLY A 119 15.39 -0.31 0.81
C GLY A 119 15.23 0.70 1.95
N ILE A 120 14.03 0.80 2.50
CA ILE A 120 13.77 1.67 3.64
C ILE A 120 13.96 0.86 4.93
N SER A 121 14.85 1.34 5.81
CA SER A 121 15.04 0.70 7.11
C SER A 121 13.91 1.02 8.07
N TYR A 122 13.60 0.10 8.98
CA TYR A 122 12.58 0.33 10.02
C TYR A 122 12.96 1.51 10.92
N THR A 123 14.27 1.72 11.16
CA THR A 123 14.77 2.88 11.89
C THR A 123 14.47 4.18 11.15
N LYS A 124 14.73 4.24 9.84
CA LYS A 124 14.42 5.42 9.01
C LYS A 124 12.91 5.67 9.03
N LEU A 125 12.12 4.66 8.71
CA LEU A 125 10.66 4.79 8.67
C LEU A 125 10.07 5.23 10.01
N ALA A 126 10.56 4.70 11.14
CA ALA A 126 10.11 5.13 12.47
C ALA A 126 10.40 6.62 12.73
N LYS A 127 11.58 7.11 12.34
CA LYS A 127 11.93 8.54 12.44
C LYS A 127 11.03 9.42 11.57
N GLU A 128 10.72 8.98 10.36
CA GLU A 128 9.82 9.75 9.49
C GLU A 128 8.40 9.80 10.06
N ILE A 129 7.90 8.70 10.63
CA ILE A 129 6.59 8.69 11.30
C ILE A 129 6.59 9.62 12.52
N ASP A 130 7.64 9.58 13.35
CA ASP A 130 7.81 10.48 14.50
C ASP A 130 7.73 11.94 14.05
N ARG A 131 8.52 12.31 13.05
CA ARG A 131 8.58 13.67 12.51
C ARG A 131 7.23 14.14 11.96
N VAL A 132 6.52 13.29 11.21
CA VAL A 132 5.20 13.59 10.67
C VAL A 132 4.19 13.85 11.79
N LEU A 133 4.15 12.98 12.80
CA LEU A 133 3.22 13.12 13.92
C LEU A 133 3.53 14.33 14.79
N GLU A 134 4.81 14.59 15.09
CA GLU A 134 5.24 15.74 15.89
C GLU A 134 4.89 17.07 15.20
N GLU A 135 5.23 17.21 13.91
CA GLU A 135 4.89 18.41 13.14
C GLU A 135 3.38 18.63 13.06
N TRP A 136 2.60 17.57 12.83
CA TRP A 136 1.15 17.68 12.77
C TRP A 136 0.53 18.02 14.13
N GLN A 137 1.13 17.57 15.24
CA GLN A 137 0.74 18.02 16.58
C GLN A 137 1.02 19.51 16.79
N GLU A 138 2.14 20.06 16.29
CA GLU A 138 2.40 21.51 16.35
C GLU A 138 1.36 22.28 15.53
N LYS A 139 1.04 21.84 14.30
CA LYS A 139 -0.02 22.44 13.48
C LYS A 139 -1.39 22.41 14.17
N MET A 140 -1.69 21.37 14.93
CA MET A 140 -2.91 21.30 15.72
C MET A 140 -2.94 22.30 16.89
N LYS A 141 -1.80 22.72 17.43
CA LYS A 141 -1.76 23.78 18.45
C LYS A 141 -2.11 25.13 17.85
N GLU A 142 -1.67 25.38 16.62
CA GLU A 142 -1.98 26.62 15.87
C GLU A 142 -3.42 26.61 15.32
N ASN A 143 -3.89 25.46 14.86
CA ASN A 143 -5.23 25.24 14.33
C ASN A 143 -5.85 23.95 14.90
N PRO A 144 -6.65 24.05 15.99
CA PRO A 144 -7.27 22.87 16.60
C PRO A 144 -8.20 22.05 15.69
N LYS A 145 -8.69 22.63 14.58
CA LYS A 145 -9.55 21.94 13.60
C LYS A 145 -8.79 21.30 12.45
N TRP A 146 -7.46 21.32 12.49
CA TRP A 146 -6.62 20.82 11.40
C TRP A 146 -6.87 19.33 11.13
N GLU A 147 -7.08 18.54 12.17
CA GLU A 147 -7.37 17.10 12.03
C GLU A 147 -8.72 16.83 11.33
N GLU A 148 -9.75 17.63 11.63
CA GLU A 148 -11.08 17.55 11.00
C GLU A 148 -11.01 17.97 9.53
N GLN A 149 -10.28 19.05 9.22
CA GLN A 149 -10.07 19.54 7.85
C GLN A 149 -9.48 18.45 6.96
N TRP A 150 -8.52 17.70 7.51
CA TRP A 150 -7.85 16.65 6.76
C TRP A 150 -8.47 15.29 6.95
N GLY A 151 -9.46 15.09 7.84
CA GLY A 151 -10.04 13.77 8.11
C GLY A 151 -8.98 12.74 8.54
N ILE A 152 -8.01 13.14 9.36
CA ILE A 152 -6.95 12.26 9.89
C ILE A 152 -7.02 12.32 11.41
N ASN A 153 -7.10 11.18 12.10
CA ASN A 153 -7.12 11.15 13.56
C ASN A 153 -5.69 11.27 14.15
N ILE A 154 -5.15 12.48 14.10
CA ILE A 154 -3.73 12.76 14.43
C ILE A 154 -3.50 12.62 15.92
N LYS A 155 -4.38 13.21 16.74
CA LYS A 155 -4.22 13.18 18.19
C LYS A 155 -4.13 11.74 18.70
N THR A 156 -5.08 10.89 18.30
CA THR A 156 -5.07 9.50 18.73
C THR A 156 -3.91 8.72 18.13
N ALA A 157 -3.53 8.96 16.87
CA ALA A 157 -2.36 8.31 16.26
C ALA A 157 -1.07 8.65 17.03
N ALA A 158 -0.88 9.91 17.41
CA ALA A 158 0.27 10.37 18.18
C ALA A 158 0.30 9.74 19.59
N GLU A 159 -0.83 9.74 20.30
CA GLU A 159 -0.98 9.10 21.62
C GLU A 159 -0.66 7.60 21.56
N LEU A 160 -1.11 6.93 20.48
CA LEU A 160 -0.87 5.51 20.23
C LEU A 160 0.53 5.20 19.69
N TYR A 161 1.39 6.15 19.36
CA TYR A 161 2.67 5.86 18.70
C TYR A 161 3.89 6.51 19.35
N LEU A 162 3.88 7.82 19.59
CA LEU A 162 5.07 8.61 19.91
C LEU A 162 5.77 8.14 21.20
N ASN A 163 4.99 7.78 22.22
CA ASN A 163 5.49 7.35 23.53
C ASN A 163 5.99 5.89 23.56
N LYS A 164 5.98 5.19 22.42
CA LYS A 164 6.45 3.79 22.37
C LYS A 164 7.95 3.72 22.19
N ASN A 165 8.55 2.74 22.86
CA ASN A 165 9.94 2.36 22.60
C ASN A 165 10.09 1.90 21.15
N LEU A 166 11.28 2.13 20.58
CA LEU A 166 11.59 1.77 19.20
C LEU A 166 11.44 0.25 18.98
N ARG A 167 12.07 -0.54 19.86
CA ARG A 167 12.07 -2.00 19.87
C ARG A 167 12.09 -2.51 21.32
N ASP A 168 11.63 -3.73 21.52
CA ASP A 168 11.77 -4.45 22.79
C ASP A 168 13.11 -5.18 22.80
N GLU A 169 14.04 -4.73 23.64
CA GLU A 169 15.38 -5.31 23.78
C GLU A 169 15.35 -6.74 24.30
N LYS A 170 14.27 -7.15 24.98
CA LYS A 170 14.11 -8.50 25.53
C LYS A 170 13.65 -9.51 24.48
N VAL A 171 13.22 -9.05 23.31
CA VAL A 171 12.72 -9.91 22.23
C VAL A 171 13.75 -9.99 21.11
N SER A 172 14.34 -11.18 20.97
CA SER A 172 15.38 -11.46 19.97
C SER A 172 14.88 -11.35 18.53
N ARG A 173 13.59 -11.64 18.29
CA ARG A 173 12.95 -11.57 16.97
C ARG A 173 11.90 -10.46 16.91
N LEU A 174 11.83 -9.76 15.79
CA LEU A 174 10.76 -8.80 15.57
C LEU A 174 9.44 -9.54 15.33
N VAL A 175 8.39 -9.14 16.05
CA VAL A 175 7.05 -9.74 15.94
C VAL A 175 6.02 -8.62 15.74
N PRO A 176 5.00 -8.80 14.87
CA PRO A 176 3.95 -7.81 14.67
C PRO A 176 3.20 -7.55 15.98
N SER A 177 3.18 -6.31 16.48
CA SER A 177 2.52 -5.97 17.75
C SER A 177 2.30 -4.46 17.90
N PHE A 178 1.38 -4.04 18.78
CA PHE A 178 1.24 -2.63 19.16
C PHE A 178 2.13 -2.23 20.34
N ARG A 179 3.14 -3.03 20.71
CA ARG A 179 3.99 -2.76 21.89
C ARG A 179 5.09 -1.74 21.61
N THR A 180 5.64 -1.75 20.40
CA THR A 180 6.80 -0.95 20.01
C THR A 180 6.59 -0.33 18.63
N LYS A 181 7.32 0.74 18.31
CA LYS A 181 7.25 1.39 16.99
C LYS A 181 7.54 0.40 15.86
N TRP A 182 8.61 -0.41 16.01
CA TRP A 182 8.93 -1.46 15.04
C TRP A 182 7.87 -2.54 14.95
N GLY A 183 7.24 -2.93 16.06
CA GLY A 183 6.15 -3.91 16.04
C GLY A 183 4.96 -3.44 15.20
N ILE A 184 4.62 -2.15 15.28
CA ILE A 184 3.49 -1.56 14.54
C ILE A 184 3.86 -1.45 13.07
N ILE A 185 5.06 -0.94 12.76
CA ILE A 185 5.59 -0.92 11.39
C ILE A 185 5.58 -2.33 10.81
N HIS A 186 6.03 -3.34 11.57
CA HIS A 186 6.08 -4.72 11.10
C HIS A 186 4.69 -5.28 10.76
N LYS A 187 3.62 -4.86 11.45
CA LYS A 187 2.23 -5.22 11.09
C LYS A 187 1.89 -4.73 9.68
N VAL A 188 2.11 -3.44 9.42
CA VAL A 188 1.82 -2.83 8.11
C VAL A 188 2.67 -3.46 7.02
N MET A 189 3.97 -3.58 7.25
CA MET A 189 4.90 -4.12 6.26
C MET A 189 4.62 -5.59 5.97
N THR A 190 4.20 -6.39 6.96
CA THR A 190 3.81 -7.79 6.75
C THR A 190 2.55 -7.89 5.91
N PHE A 191 1.55 -7.04 6.20
CA PHE A 191 0.35 -6.98 5.38
C PHE A 191 0.68 -6.61 3.92
N LEU A 192 1.51 -5.60 3.69
CA LEU A 192 1.95 -5.23 2.33
C LEU A 192 2.76 -6.35 1.65
N LYS A 193 3.56 -7.10 2.41
CA LYS A 193 4.33 -8.26 1.91
C LYS A 193 3.40 -9.38 1.47
N ASP A 194 2.35 -9.68 2.25
CA ASP A 194 1.37 -10.71 1.91
C ASP A 194 0.59 -10.34 0.64
N GLN A 195 0.45 -9.04 0.35
CA GLN A 195 -0.07 -8.51 -0.90
C GLN A 195 0.99 -8.41 -2.02
N LYS A 196 2.22 -8.90 -1.80
CA LYS A 196 3.37 -8.87 -2.73
C LYS A 196 3.83 -7.46 -3.14
N LEU A 197 3.45 -6.44 -2.37
CA LEU A 197 3.80 -5.04 -2.63
C LEU A 197 5.18 -4.67 -2.10
N VAL A 198 5.67 -5.42 -1.11
CA VAL A 198 7.00 -5.23 -0.55
C VAL A 198 7.69 -6.56 -0.30
N ARG A 199 9.02 -6.53 -0.17
CA ARG A 199 9.85 -7.66 0.26
C ARG A 199 10.75 -7.23 1.42
N PHE A 200 11.07 -8.19 2.29
CA PHE A 200 11.95 -7.95 3.44
C PHE A 200 13.37 -8.39 3.13
N PHE A 201 14.31 -7.66 3.71
CA PHE A 201 15.67 -8.11 3.89
C PHE A 201 16.05 -7.88 5.36
N GLU A 202 16.45 -8.95 6.04
CA GLU A 202 16.91 -8.91 7.42
C GLU A 202 18.37 -9.33 7.46
N SER A 203 19.24 -8.45 7.98
CA SER A 203 20.66 -8.76 8.18
C SER A 203 21.20 -8.01 9.38
N SER A 204 21.83 -8.74 10.32
CA SER A 204 22.52 -8.18 11.49
C SER A 204 21.69 -7.17 12.31
N GLY A 205 20.39 -7.42 12.47
CA GLY A 205 19.48 -6.54 13.23
C GLY A 205 18.94 -5.34 12.43
N ASN A 206 19.32 -5.19 11.17
CA ASN A 206 18.71 -4.24 10.25
C ASN A 206 17.54 -4.91 9.52
N PHE A 207 16.36 -4.28 9.62
CA PHE A 207 15.18 -4.65 8.86
C PHE A 207 14.99 -3.63 7.74
N LEU A 208 15.14 -4.08 6.50
CA LEU A 208 14.94 -3.29 5.30
C LEU A 208 13.69 -3.77 4.57
N VAL A 209 12.91 -2.81 4.08
CA VAL A 209 11.74 -3.07 3.23
C VAL A 209 12.01 -2.50 1.85
N TYR A 210 11.95 -3.36 0.85
CA TYR A 210 12.05 -2.94 -0.55
C TYR A 210 10.66 -2.97 -1.18
N PRO A 211 10.24 -1.88 -1.83
CA PRO A 211 9.05 -1.89 -2.68
C PRO A 211 9.28 -2.83 -3.88
N THR A 212 8.21 -3.49 -4.34
CA THR A 212 8.24 -4.30 -5.57
C THR A 212 7.79 -3.46 -6.76
N ASP A 213 8.09 -3.92 -7.98
CA ASP A 213 7.60 -3.26 -9.19
C ASP A 213 6.06 -3.19 -9.23
N ILE A 214 5.38 -4.19 -8.65
CA ILE A 214 3.92 -4.21 -8.50
C ILE A 214 3.42 -3.01 -7.69
N LEU A 215 4.10 -2.66 -6.59
CA LEU A 215 3.73 -1.48 -5.81
C LEU A 215 3.94 -0.19 -6.61
N TYR A 216 5.05 -0.09 -7.33
CA TYR A 216 5.36 1.10 -8.11
C TYR A 216 4.38 1.34 -9.24
N GLU A 217 4.05 0.31 -10.01
CA GLU A 217 3.03 0.42 -11.05
C GLU A 217 1.68 0.84 -10.44
N ARG A 218 1.31 0.31 -9.28
CA ARG A 218 0.08 0.74 -8.60
C ARG A 218 0.14 2.20 -8.13
N LEU A 219 1.27 2.66 -7.60
CA LEU A 219 1.45 4.07 -7.24
C LEU A 219 1.30 4.98 -8.45
N GLU A 220 1.90 4.59 -9.58
CA GLU A 220 1.82 5.35 -10.83
C GLU A 220 0.41 5.40 -11.42
N PHE A 221 -0.26 4.26 -11.52
CA PHE A 221 -1.52 4.15 -12.28
C PHE A 221 -2.79 4.27 -11.44
N ALA A 222 -2.76 3.89 -10.16
CA ALA A 222 -3.94 3.97 -9.30
C ALA A 222 -3.95 5.23 -8.42
N TYR A 223 -2.79 5.63 -7.89
CA TYR A 223 -2.74 6.65 -6.84
C TYR A 223 -2.37 8.05 -7.34
N ARG A 224 -1.63 8.18 -8.47
CA ARG A 224 -1.25 9.50 -9.02
C ARG A 224 -2.45 10.36 -9.44
N GLU A 225 -3.53 9.72 -9.88
CA GLU A 225 -4.78 10.41 -10.24
C GLU A 225 -5.71 10.63 -9.04
N ASP A 226 -5.43 9.99 -7.90
CA ASP A 226 -6.19 10.15 -6.67
C ASP A 226 -5.80 11.47 -5.97
N THR A 227 -6.69 12.46 -6.07
CA THR A 227 -6.51 13.78 -5.46
C THR A 227 -6.31 13.72 -3.95
N ARG A 228 -6.96 12.76 -3.27
CA ARG A 228 -6.88 12.62 -1.82
C ARG A 228 -5.51 12.08 -1.42
N TYR A 229 -5.02 11.06 -2.11
CA TYR A 229 -3.68 10.52 -1.90
C TYR A 229 -2.63 11.61 -2.13
N GLU A 230 -2.66 12.32 -3.26
CA GLU A 230 -1.68 13.37 -3.59
C GLU A 230 -1.66 14.49 -2.54
N ASN A 231 -2.83 14.88 -2.03
CA ASN A 231 -2.93 15.88 -0.98
C ASN A 231 -2.30 15.40 0.34
N ILE A 232 -2.60 14.18 0.78
CA ILE A 232 -2.00 13.62 2.00
C ILE A 232 -0.49 13.44 1.83
N LYS A 233 -0.05 12.95 0.66
CA LYS A 233 1.37 12.79 0.33
C LYS A 233 2.12 14.11 0.49
N LYS A 234 1.58 15.21 -0.07
CA LYS A 234 2.17 16.56 0.09
C LYS A 234 2.28 16.95 1.56
N LEU A 235 1.25 16.71 2.38
CA LEU A 235 1.33 17.01 3.82
C LEU A 235 2.42 16.25 4.55
N ILE A 236 2.58 14.97 4.21
CA ILE A 236 3.64 14.12 4.76
C ILE A 236 5.01 14.66 4.35
N LEU A 237 5.22 14.94 3.05
CA LEU A 237 6.49 15.46 2.54
C LEU A 237 6.83 16.84 3.12
N THR A 238 5.86 17.74 3.25
CA THR A 238 6.06 19.03 3.93
C THR A 238 6.45 18.83 5.40
N ALA A 239 5.83 17.90 6.12
CA ALA A 239 6.19 17.63 7.50
C ALA A 239 7.61 17.06 7.66
N LYS A 240 8.06 16.32 6.64
CA LYS A 240 9.44 15.84 6.53
C LYS A 240 10.42 16.90 6.03
N GLY A 241 9.97 18.09 5.68
CA GLY A 241 10.81 19.15 5.11
C GLY A 241 11.42 18.78 3.75
N ASP A 242 10.78 17.88 3.01
CA ASP A 242 11.18 17.44 1.67
C ASP A 242 10.54 18.29 0.55
N LEU A 243 9.71 19.28 0.92
CA LEU A 243 9.03 20.26 0.05
C LEU A 243 9.21 21.68 0.58
#